data_AF-A0A958VLV3-F1
#
_entry.id   AF-A0A958VLV3-F1
#
_cell.length_a   1.000
_cell.length_b   1.000
_cell.length_c   1.000
_cell.angle_alpha   90.00
_cell.angle_beta   90.00
_cell.angle_gamma   90.00
#
_symmetry.space_group_name_H-M   'P 1'
#
loop_
_entity.id
_entity.type
_entity.pdbx_description
1 polymer ?
#
loop_
_entity_poly.entity_id
_entity_poly.type
_entity_poly.pdbx_seq_one_letter_code
_entity_poly.pdbx_strand_id
1 'polypeptide(L)'
;MKNYVFFLALIIVSACSAIKKPAAEAMQNDTASLRNLSFSFYSRGSGPDNKARQTFDDFLNKFESSNQVKLAYDKVSWGREGEYDLCFSLSELSPELASEFAKGAKQTLDGKQVRIKENSDCKK
;
A
#
# COMPACT_ATOMS: atom_id res chain seq x y z
N MET A 1 23.98 14.68 -71.62
CA MET A 1 24.16 13.27 -71.23
C MET A 1 23.28 12.98 -70.02
N LYS A 2 22.38 11.99 -70.14
CA LYS A 2 21.61 11.27 -69.09
C LYS A 2 20.79 12.14 -68.11
N ASN A 3 19.50 12.38 -68.34
CA ASN A 3 18.32 11.52 -68.18
C ASN A 3 18.03 10.99 -66.76
N TYR A 4 16.73 11.11 -66.43
CA TYR A 4 15.87 10.40 -65.47
C TYR A 4 15.70 11.06 -64.09
N VAL A 5 14.56 11.70 -63.78
CA VAL A 5 13.15 11.23 -63.66
C VAL A 5 12.84 10.80 -62.23
N PHE A 6 11.88 11.54 -61.64
CA PHE A 6 10.89 11.17 -60.61
C PHE A 6 11.38 10.42 -59.35
N PHE A 7 11.04 10.96 -58.17
CA PHE A 7 9.88 10.44 -57.43
C PHE A 7 9.49 11.40 -56.29
N LEU A 8 8.25 11.85 -56.35
CA LEU A 8 7.49 12.45 -55.27
C LEU A 8 7.31 11.42 -54.14
N ALA A 9 7.67 11.77 -52.91
CA ALA A 9 7.21 11.06 -51.73
C ALA A 9 6.95 12.07 -50.61
N LEU A 10 5.69 12.49 -50.55
CA LEU A 10 5.07 13.26 -49.48
C LEU A 10 4.90 12.33 -48.26
N ILE A 11 5.80 12.41 -47.27
CA ILE A 11 5.61 11.66 -46.02
C ILE A 11 4.93 12.58 -45.01
N ILE A 12 3.62 12.37 -44.92
CA ILE A 12 2.70 12.96 -43.96
C ILE A 12 3.09 12.40 -42.58
N VAL A 13 3.69 13.21 -41.71
CA VAL A 13 3.95 12.81 -40.33
C VAL A 13 2.62 12.86 -39.58
N SER A 14 1.93 11.72 -39.54
CA SER A 14 0.68 11.54 -38.82
C SER A 14 0.97 11.61 -37.31
N ALA A 15 0.54 12.69 -36.66
CA ALA A 15 0.53 12.84 -35.22
C ALA A 15 -0.36 11.76 -34.59
N CYS A 16 0.25 10.72 -34.00
CA CYS A 16 -0.46 9.83 -33.07
C CYS A 16 -0.59 10.55 -31.73
N SER A 17 -1.64 11.36 -31.58
CA SER A 17 -2.21 11.59 -30.26
C SER A 17 -2.81 10.25 -29.81
N ALA A 18 -2.05 9.48 -29.03
CA ALA A 18 -2.56 8.33 -28.32
C ALA A 18 -3.56 8.83 -27.27
N ILE A 19 -4.79 9.03 -27.72
CA ILE A 19 -5.98 9.11 -26.87
C ILE A 19 -6.09 7.74 -26.21
N LYS A 20 -5.45 7.60 -25.04
CA LYS A 20 -5.79 6.52 -24.11
C LYS A 20 -7.28 6.70 -23.81
N LYS A 21 -8.10 5.83 -24.38
CA LYS A 21 -9.45 5.60 -23.84
C LYS A 21 -9.29 5.39 -22.34
N PRO A 22 -10.10 6.04 -21.48
CA PRO A 22 -10.20 5.60 -20.12
C PRO A 22 -10.67 4.15 -20.18
N ALA A 23 -9.76 3.23 -19.84
CA ALA A 23 -10.20 1.94 -19.36
C ALA A 23 -11.14 2.27 -18.20
N ALA A 24 -12.39 1.84 -18.32
CA ALA A 24 -13.28 1.78 -17.18
C ALA A 24 -12.46 1.12 -16.06
N GLU A 25 -12.18 1.89 -15.02
CA GLU A 25 -11.54 1.38 -13.83
C GLU A 25 -12.42 0.24 -13.37
N ALA A 26 -11.91 -0.99 -13.54
CA ALA A 26 -12.53 -2.15 -12.98
C ALA A 26 -12.60 -1.88 -11.48
N MET A 27 -13.80 -1.60 -11.00
CA MET A 27 -14.13 -1.59 -9.60
C MET A 27 -13.82 -2.99 -9.10
N GLN A 28 -12.61 -3.13 -8.57
CA GLN A 28 -12.06 -4.36 -8.02
C GLN A 28 -12.85 -4.63 -6.75
N ASN A 29 -13.99 -5.31 -6.90
CA ASN A 29 -14.69 -5.94 -5.80
C ASN A 29 -13.87 -7.16 -5.37
N ASP A 30 -12.72 -6.89 -4.76
CA ASP A 30 -11.85 -7.91 -4.19
C ASP A 30 -12.51 -8.41 -2.91
N THR A 31 -13.30 -9.46 -3.07
CA THR A 31 -13.69 -10.36 -1.97
C THR A 31 -12.54 -11.31 -1.60
N ALA A 32 -11.29 -10.92 -1.86
CA ALA A 32 -10.15 -11.50 -1.19
C ALA A 32 -10.16 -11.00 0.27
N SER A 33 -10.71 -11.80 1.18
CA SER A 33 -10.73 -11.49 2.61
C SER A 33 -9.34 -11.08 3.07
N LEU A 34 -9.18 -9.87 3.59
CA LEU A 34 -7.91 -9.42 4.15
C LEU A 34 -7.53 -10.32 5.33
N ARG A 35 -6.48 -11.11 5.17
CA ARG A 35 -6.04 -12.07 6.20
C ARG A 35 -4.91 -11.52 7.05
N ASN A 36 -3.95 -10.85 6.41
CA ASN A 36 -2.76 -10.34 7.08
C ASN A 36 -2.54 -8.87 6.73
N LEU A 37 -2.08 -8.09 7.72
CA LEU A 37 -1.71 -6.69 7.52
C LEU A 37 -0.42 -6.40 8.28
N SER A 38 0.60 -5.90 7.59
CA SER A 38 1.88 -5.58 8.21
C SER A 38 2.24 -4.10 8.12
N PHE A 39 2.88 -3.62 9.18
CA PHE A 39 3.35 -2.25 9.36
C PHE A 39 4.84 -2.28 9.65
N SER A 40 5.65 -1.81 8.71
CA SER A 40 7.10 -1.67 8.89
C SER A 40 7.45 -0.25 9.33
N PHE A 41 7.88 -0.13 10.58
CA PHE A 41 8.44 1.09 11.15
C PHE A 41 9.94 1.11 10.87
N TYR A 42 10.32 1.77 9.78
CA TYR A 42 11.71 1.83 9.30
C TYR A 42 12.36 3.18 9.61
N SER A 43 13.68 3.21 9.60
CA SER A 43 14.45 4.45 9.65
C SER A 43 15.15 4.79 8.34
N ARG A 44 15.54 6.05 8.20
CA ARG A 44 16.45 6.57 7.18
C ARG A 44 17.76 7.10 7.78
N GLY A 45 18.10 6.69 9.00
CA GLY A 45 19.34 7.08 9.70
C GLY A 45 19.14 7.92 10.97
N SER A 46 17.97 7.84 11.62
CA SER A 46 17.65 8.57 12.87
C SER A 46 16.66 7.82 13.77
N GLY A 47 16.59 6.49 13.63
CA GLY A 47 15.55 5.68 14.25
C GLY A 47 14.17 5.82 13.60
N PRO A 48 13.19 4.97 13.96
CA PRO A 48 11.82 5.05 13.45
C PRO A 48 11.08 6.30 13.93
N ASP A 49 10.03 6.69 13.19
CA ASP A 49 9.15 7.79 13.60
C ASP A 49 8.35 7.41 14.87
N ASN A 50 8.84 7.88 16.02
CA ASN A 50 8.20 7.64 17.32
C ASN A 50 6.79 8.23 17.42
N LYS A 51 6.50 9.34 16.71
CA LYS A 51 5.15 9.91 16.70
C LYS A 51 4.19 9.03 15.90
N ALA A 52 4.64 8.48 14.78
CA ALA A 52 3.85 7.52 14.01
C ALA A 52 3.53 6.27 14.84
N ARG A 53 4.51 5.76 15.61
CA ARG A 53 4.27 4.66 16.55
C ARG A 53 3.17 5.00 17.57
N GLN A 54 3.31 6.12 18.28
CA GLN A 54 2.33 6.50 19.29
C GLN A 54 0.93 6.70 18.70
N THR A 55 0.87 7.34 17.52
CA THR A 55 -0.38 7.55 16.77
C THR A 55 -1.04 6.21 16.40
N PHE A 56 -0.25 5.20 16.02
CA PHE A 56 -0.76 3.86 15.74
C PHE A 56 -1.20 3.12 17.01
N ASP A 57 -0.42 3.20 18.09
CA ASP A 57 -0.76 2.58 19.38
C ASP A 57 -2.10 3.14 19.92
N ASP A 58 -2.31 4.47 19.83
CA ASP A 58 -3.56 5.13 20.22
C ASP A 58 -4.74 4.68 19.34
N PHE A 59 -4.54 4.58 18.03
CA PHE A 59 -5.54 4.05 17.11
C PHE A 59 -5.90 2.59 17.44
N LEU A 60 -4.90 1.73 17.65
CA LEU A 60 -5.10 0.32 17.96
C LEU A 60 -5.91 0.16 19.26
N ASN A 61 -5.50 0.86 20.32
CA ASN A 61 -6.19 0.83 21.61
C ASN A 61 -7.64 1.29 21.49
N LYS A 62 -7.88 2.36 20.73
CA LYS A 62 -9.24 2.86 20.48
C LYS A 62 -10.06 1.85 19.68
N PHE A 63 -9.50 1.30 18.61
CA PHE A 63 -10.17 0.32 17.75
C PHE A 63 -10.57 -0.94 18.54
N GLU A 64 -9.64 -1.50 19.31
CA GLU A 64 -9.88 -2.67 20.17
C GLU A 64 -10.98 -2.37 21.21
N SER A 65 -10.91 -1.21 21.87
CA SER A 65 -11.89 -0.82 22.88
C SER A 65 -13.29 -0.59 22.31
N SER A 66 -13.39 0.11 21.16
CA SER A 66 -14.67 0.41 20.52
C SER A 66 -15.35 -0.82 19.95
N ASN A 67 -14.58 -1.80 19.48
CA ASN A 67 -15.10 -3.01 18.86
C ASN A 67 -15.13 -4.22 19.79
N GLN A 68 -14.66 -4.07 21.04
CA GLN A 68 -14.56 -5.15 22.02
C GLN A 68 -13.77 -6.37 21.51
N VAL A 69 -12.71 -6.10 20.74
CA VAL A 69 -11.81 -7.13 20.19
C VAL A 69 -10.40 -6.94 20.73
N LYS A 70 -9.59 -8.00 20.67
CA LYS A 70 -8.14 -7.92 20.88
C LYS A 70 -7.45 -8.46 19.65
N LEU A 71 -6.60 -7.65 19.02
CA LEU A 71 -5.90 -8.06 17.82
C LEU A 71 -4.57 -8.71 18.18
N ALA A 72 -4.37 -9.94 17.70
CA ALA A 72 -3.09 -10.62 17.78
C ALA A 72 -2.15 -10.06 16.70
N TYR A 73 -0.92 -9.75 17.10
CA TYR A 73 0.13 -9.38 16.18
C TYR A 73 1.50 -9.88 16.63
N ASP A 74 2.33 -10.20 15.65
CA ASP A 74 3.74 -10.49 15.87
C ASP A 74 4.57 -9.23 15.69
N LYS A 75 5.60 -9.06 16.54
CA LYS A 75 6.58 -7.98 16.42
C LYS A 75 7.95 -8.56 16.10
N VAL A 76 8.54 -8.12 15.00
CA VAL A 76 9.87 -8.57 14.56
C VAL A 76 10.79 -7.37 14.41
N SER A 77 11.82 -7.29 15.26
CA SER A 77 12.88 -6.29 15.17
C SER A 77 13.94 -6.74 14.15
N TRP A 78 14.35 -5.86 13.25
CA TRP A 78 15.31 -6.22 12.19
C TRP A 78 16.42 -5.19 11.95
N GLY A 79 16.32 -3.99 12.51
CA GLY A 79 17.32 -2.93 12.30
C GLY A 79 18.03 -2.50 13.58
N ARG A 80 19.23 -1.93 13.41
CA ARG A 80 20.11 -1.50 14.51
C ARG A 80 19.63 -0.23 15.20
N GLU A 81 18.81 0.57 14.52
CA GLU A 81 18.26 1.82 15.04
C GLU A 81 16.89 1.61 15.70
N GLY A 82 16.49 0.34 15.85
CA GLY A 82 15.22 -0.05 16.46
C GLY A 82 14.10 -0.20 15.44
N GLU A 83 14.39 -0.45 14.17
CA GLU A 83 13.39 -0.78 13.16
C GLU A 83 12.73 -2.12 13.43
N TYR A 84 11.41 -2.16 13.22
CA TYR A 84 10.60 -3.34 13.47
C TYR A 84 9.39 -3.39 12.54
N ASP A 85 8.86 -4.60 12.38
CA ASP A 85 7.58 -4.87 11.75
C ASP A 85 6.56 -5.29 12.81
N LEU A 86 5.33 -4.82 12.65
CA LEU A 86 4.15 -5.40 13.31
C LEU A 86 3.34 -6.14 12.25
N CYS A 87 3.00 -7.40 12.50
CA CYS A 87 2.20 -8.20 11.58
C CYS A 87 0.93 -8.71 12.26
N PHE A 88 -0.22 -8.26 11.78
CA PHE A 88 -1.53 -8.59 12.32
C PHE A 88 -2.14 -9.76 11.56
N SER A 89 -2.64 -10.76 12.29
CA SER A 89 -3.55 -11.78 11.76
C SER A 89 -4.99 -11.28 11.95
N LEU A 90 -5.66 -10.98 10.84
CA LEU A 90 -7.04 -10.50 10.80
C LEU A 90 -8.03 -11.64 10.50
N SER A 91 -7.54 -12.89 10.48
CA SER A 91 -8.33 -14.07 10.13
C SER A 91 -9.48 -14.36 11.10
N GLU A 92 -9.39 -13.83 12.32
CA GLU A 92 -10.40 -13.99 13.39
C GLU A 92 -11.45 -12.87 13.38
N LEU A 93 -11.25 -11.81 12.58
CA LEU A 93 -12.22 -10.73 12.44
C LEU A 93 -13.24 -11.03 11.34
N SER A 94 -14.41 -10.40 11.43
CA SER A 94 -15.30 -10.35 10.28
C SER A 94 -14.63 -9.58 9.12
N PRO A 95 -14.94 -9.89 7.85
CA PRO A 95 -14.37 -9.18 6.71
C PRO A 95 -14.59 -7.66 6.75
N GLU A 96 -15.75 -7.24 7.27
CA GLU A 96 -16.12 -5.83 7.45
C GLU A 96 -15.19 -5.15 8.47
N LEU A 97 -14.98 -5.78 9.62
CA LEU A 97 -14.15 -5.25 10.68
C LEU A 97 -12.66 -5.26 10.32
N ALA A 98 -12.20 -6.28 9.59
CA ALA A 98 -10.85 -6.32 9.03
C ALA A 98 -10.61 -5.18 8.02
N SER A 99 -11.61 -4.92 7.16
CA SER A 99 -11.56 -3.81 6.20
C SER A 99 -11.57 -2.44 6.91
N GLU A 100 -12.41 -2.28 7.93
CA GLU A 100 -12.46 -1.08 8.76
C GLU A 100 -11.11 -0.82 9.45
N PHE A 101 -10.53 -1.84 10.07
CA PHE A 101 -9.21 -1.77 10.70
C PHE A 101 -8.14 -1.32 9.71
N ALA A 102 -8.07 -1.98 8.55
CA ALA A 102 -7.06 -1.67 7.54
C ALA A 102 -7.20 -0.25 6.99
N LYS A 103 -8.43 0.18 6.71
CA LYS A 103 -8.71 1.54 6.25
C LYS A 103 -8.35 2.57 7.31
N GLY A 104 -8.78 2.36 8.56
CA GLY A 104 -8.48 3.24 9.68
C GLY A 104 -6.98 3.35 9.93
N ALA A 105 -6.26 2.23 9.94
CA ALA A 105 -4.82 2.20 10.13
C ALA A 105 -4.07 2.95 9.01
N LYS A 106 -4.45 2.71 7.74
CA LYS A 106 -3.88 3.42 6.58
C LYS A 106 -4.10 4.92 6.66
N GLN A 107 -5.29 5.37 7.05
CA GLN A 107 -5.60 6.79 7.21
C GLN A 107 -4.82 7.40 8.38
N THR A 108 -4.78 6.72 9.52
CA THR A 108 -4.02 7.14 10.72
C THR A 108 -2.53 7.33 10.43
N LEU A 109 -1.97 6.49 9.56
CA LEU A 109 -0.55 6.49 9.21
C LEU A 109 -0.23 7.17 7.87
N ASP A 110 -1.21 7.84 7.25
CA ASP A 110 -0.98 8.52 5.99
C ASP A 110 0.11 9.60 6.12
N GLY A 111 1.00 9.64 5.13
CA GLY A 111 2.18 10.52 5.13
C GLY A 111 3.22 10.22 6.22
N LYS A 112 3.07 9.19 7.06
CA LYS A 112 4.06 8.80 8.08
C LYS A 112 5.16 7.92 7.50
N GLN A 113 6.29 7.85 8.19
CA GLN A 113 7.40 6.94 7.82
C GLN A 113 7.11 5.49 8.24
N VAL A 114 6.05 4.92 7.69
CA VAL A 114 5.62 3.55 7.91
C VAL A 114 5.27 2.93 6.56
N ARG A 115 5.70 1.70 6.30
CA ARG A 115 5.29 0.96 5.11
C ARG A 115 4.21 -0.04 5.48
N ILE A 116 3.08 0.00 4.79
CA ILE A 116 1.95 -0.89 5.00
C ILE A 116 1.91 -1.93 3.88
N LYS A 117 1.72 -3.20 4.22
CA LYS A 117 1.49 -4.27 3.23
C LYS A 117 0.29 -5.12 3.61
N GLU A 118 -0.55 -5.39 2.63
CA GLU A 118 -1.72 -6.27 2.75
C GLU A 118 -1.41 -7.66 2.24
N ASN A 119 -1.95 -8.68 2.90
CA ASN A 119 -1.85 -10.09 2.54
C ASN A 119 -0.41 -10.57 2.29
N SER A 120 0.56 -9.95 2.94
CA SER A 120 1.95 -10.39 2.95
C SER A 120 2.20 -11.33 4.11
N ASP A 121 3.06 -12.32 3.91
CA ASP A 121 3.54 -13.18 4.99
C ASP A 121 4.21 -12.36 6.09
N CYS A 122 3.91 -12.71 7.35
CA CYS A 122 4.63 -12.18 8.49
C CYS A 122 6.08 -12.65 8.42
N LYS A 123 7.02 -11.72 8.60
CA LYS A 123 8.43 -12.09 8.81
C LYS A 123 8.52 -12.90 10.11
N LYS A 124 9.38 -13.90 10.12
CA LYS A 124 9.69 -14.76 11.28
C LYS A 124 11.08 -14.44 11.79
#